data_AF-A0A9E1IVM1-F1
#
_entry.id   AF-A0A9E1IVM1-F1
#
_cell.length_a   1.000
_cell.length_b   1.000
_cell.length_c   1.000
_cell.angle_alpha   90.00
_cell.angle_beta   90.00
_cell.angle_gamma   90.00
#
_symmetry.space_group_name_H-M   'P 1'
#
loop_
_entity.id
_entity.type
_entity.pdbx_description
1 polymer ?
#
loop_
_entity_poly.entity_id
_entity_poly.type
_entity_poly.pdbx_seq_one_letter_code
_entity_poly.pdbx_strand_id
1 'polypeptide(L)'
;MTIQIISRIFLTFWVSFLFIPSLASANTFHQLLAEKLKLEKQFGVQTLECFPFIKKIGFTEDQIPLIEQCLKGVRNLREAFSDSSNSDYKVIGISNRFLRTAGFHTILIPWNASKDEVTQFLNNRRNHQEQTAFLDRIRGLKQEISRKLKIQQFYCSQEISNKDCLKGYENLELVRLPDTLKTIGWQEIVITHFRTLPDSPGKLILSFDESPAEMRKHLLKDPFQTWKPKQNMYEKIQEKYSSVFKNKMQLENLVCAVDISMEECEQGADNLAKASEDTGFRMRHWGRVTINRYNTLIHGDFHAFIRYDLPAEEIQKYFSRKAIKTHVAEKASLATKLEGRTKNNPTQLRVVCDLVDLPADLCASSFEAFIRFVKKNRDYRVQSPWDTLMFIDGTQLSRVNFALNSGSRDTYLYIDANSSDKEFSDYLNPFNRPTN
;
A
#
# COMPACT_ATOMS: atom_id res chain seq x y z
N MET A 1 -46.91 21.72 -28.49
CA MET A 1 -46.83 20.38 -27.88
C MET A 1 -45.41 19.84 -28.12
N THR A 2 -44.40 20.50 -27.55
CA THR A 2 -43.00 20.35 -28.00
C THR A 2 -41.98 20.61 -26.89
N ILE A 3 -42.43 20.66 -25.63
CA ILE A 3 -41.57 20.91 -24.46
C ILE A 3 -41.49 19.66 -23.55
N GLN A 4 -42.43 18.72 -23.66
CA GLN A 4 -42.41 17.47 -22.87
C GLN A 4 -41.46 16.38 -23.37
N ILE A 5 -40.97 16.46 -24.62
CA ILE A 5 -40.11 15.42 -25.21
C ILE A 5 -38.63 15.63 -24.85
N ILE A 6 -38.17 16.88 -24.73
CA ILE A 6 -36.76 17.19 -24.41
C ILE A 6 -36.46 16.94 -22.93
N SER A 7 -37.43 17.18 -22.03
CA SER A 7 -37.28 16.88 -20.60
C SER A 7 -37.16 15.37 -20.32
N ARG A 8 -37.84 14.51 -21.10
CA ARG A 8 -37.73 13.05 -20.95
C ARG A 8 -36.41 12.48 -21.47
N ILE A 9 -35.80 13.10 -22.48
CA ILE A 9 -34.50 12.66 -23.04
C ILE A 9 -33.33 13.11 -22.14
N PHE A 10 -33.45 14.24 -21.43
CA PHE A 10 -32.46 14.66 -20.44
C PHE A 10 -32.53 13.87 -19.12
N LEU A 11 -33.71 13.39 -18.72
CA LEU A 11 -33.85 12.51 -17.55
C LEU A 11 -33.34 11.08 -17.80
N THR A 12 -33.45 10.55 -19.03
CA THR A 12 -32.96 9.20 -19.34
C THR A 12 -31.43 9.10 -19.44
N PHE A 13 -30.73 10.23 -19.69
CA PHE A 13 -29.26 10.29 -19.70
C PHE A 13 -28.64 10.35 -18.28
N TRP A 14 -29.38 10.80 -17.27
CA TRP A 14 -28.93 10.77 -15.87
C TRP A 14 -29.22 9.43 -15.18
N VAL A 15 -30.31 8.75 -15.56
CA VAL A 15 -30.70 7.47 -14.96
C VAL A 15 -29.79 6.31 -15.43
N SER A 16 -29.18 6.41 -16.61
CA SER A 16 -28.27 5.38 -17.13
C SER A 16 -26.83 5.48 -16.58
N PHE A 17 -26.47 6.55 -15.87
CA PHE A 17 -25.13 6.73 -15.29
C PHE A 17 -24.99 6.34 -13.81
N LEU A 18 -26.10 5.96 -13.15
CA LEU A 18 -26.14 5.70 -11.70
C LEU A 18 -26.44 4.25 -11.30
N PHE A 19 -26.58 3.33 -12.25
CA PHE A 19 -26.69 1.91 -11.91
C PHE A 19 -25.29 1.34 -11.66
N ILE A 20 -24.78 1.54 -10.45
CA ILE A 20 -23.81 0.61 -9.88
C ILE A 20 -24.64 -0.54 -9.33
N PRO A 21 -24.70 -1.71 -10.00
CA PRO A 21 -25.46 -2.83 -9.49
C PRO A 21 -24.96 -3.21 -8.09
N SER A 22 -25.91 -3.55 -7.24
CA SER A 22 -25.64 -3.95 -5.87
C SER A 22 -24.84 -5.26 -5.86
N LEU A 23 -23.54 -5.18 -5.58
CA LEU A 23 -22.69 -6.34 -5.29
C LEU A 23 -22.90 -6.87 -3.87
N ALA A 24 -24.11 -6.74 -3.30
CA ALA A 24 -24.40 -7.14 -1.92
C ALA A 24 -24.17 -8.64 -1.64
N SER A 25 -24.17 -9.49 -2.67
CA SER A 25 -23.85 -10.92 -2.60
C SER A 25 -22.41 -11.27 -2.99
N ALA A 26 -21.58 -10.29 -3.34
CA ALA A 26 -20.17 -10.53 -3.71
C ALA A 26 -19.29 -10.71 -2.47
N ASN A 27 -18.07 -11.21 -2.61
CA ASN A 27 -17.13 -11.27 -1.50
C ASN A 27 -16.79 -9.86 -0.97
N THR A 28 -16.25 -9.78 0.25
CA THR A 28 -15.94 -8.51 0.94
C THR A 28 -15.03 -7.61 0.12
N PHE A 29 -14.09 -8.17 -0.63
CA PHE A 29 -13.19 -7.40 -1.49
C PHE A 29 -13.94 -6.72 -2.65
N HIS A 30 -14.79 -7.45 -3.37
CA HIS A 30 -15.61 -6.88 -4.44
C HIS A 30 -16.59 -5.82 -3.91
N GLN A 31 -17.16 -6.03 -2.72
CA GLN A 31 -17.98 -5.02 -2.05
C GLN A 31 -17.18 -3.74 -1.76
N LEU A 32 -15.93 -3.87 -1.31
CA LEU A 32 -15.03 -2.75 -1.06
C LEU A 32 -14.69 -1.98 -2.35
N LEU A 33 -14.42 -2.69 -3.45
CA LEU A 33 -14.22 -2.07 -4.77
C LEU A 33 -15.45 -1.27 -5.21
N ALA A 34 -16.65 -1.82 -4.99
CA ALA A 34 -17.90 -1.16 -5.34
C ALA A 34 -18.12 0.14 -4.54
N GLU A 35 -17.85 0.10 -3.24
CA GLU A 35 -18.00 1.26 -2.36
C GLU A 35 -16.97 2.36 -2.69
N LYS A 36 -15.75 1.98 -3.03
CA LYS A 36 -14.72 2.92 -3.51
C LYS A 36 -15.12 3.59 -4.82
N LEU A 37 -15.61 2.83 -5.80
CA LEU A 37 -16.11 3.40 -7.05
C LEU A 37 -17.24 4.41 -6.82
N LYS A 38 -18.11 4.15 -5.83
CA LYS A 38 -19.13 5.12 -5.40
C LYS A 38 -18.48 6.38 -4.84
N LEU A 39 -17.46 6.25 -3.98
CA LEU A 39 -16.75 7.41 -3.43
C LEU A 39 -16.08 8.27 -4.52
N GLU A 40 -15.43 7.63 -5.49
CA GLU A 40 -14.80 8.31 -6.63
C GLU A 40 -15.84 9.06 -7.47
N LYS A 41 -16.91 8.36 -7.89
CA LYS A 41 -17.94 8.95 -8.78
C LYS A 41 -18.80 10.01 -8.10
N GLN A 42 -19.16 9.81 -6.83
CA GLN A 42 -20.10 10.70 -6.13
C GLN A 42 -19.39 11.86 -5.43
N PHE A 43 -18.17 11.65 -4.93
CA PHE A 43 -17.48 12.64 -4.08
C PHE A 43 -16.10 13.06 -4.63
N GLY A 44 -15.65 12.53 -5.77
CA GLY A 44 -14.39 12.95 -6.40
C GLY A 44 -13.15 12.57 -5.61
N VAL A 45 -13.24 11.52 -4.78
CA VAL A 45 -12.08 10.88 -4.13
C VAL A 45 -11.16 10.33 -5.20
N GLN A 46 -9.85 10.56 -5.08
CA GLN A 46 -8.84 10.08 -6.03
C GLN A 46 -8.08 8.87 -5.50
N THR A 47 -7.91 8.78 -4.19
CA THR A 47 -7.16 7.71 -3.55
C THR A 47 -7.87 7.27 -2.27
N LEU A 48 -8.09 5.96 -2.16
CA LEU A 48 -8.57 5.32 -0.95
C LEU A 48 -7.59 4.22 -0.55
N GLU A 49 -7.12 4.27 0.68
CA GLU A 49 -6.19 3.31 1.27
C GLU A 49 -6.80 2.61 2.47
N CYS A 50 -6.63 1.30 2.56
CA CYS A 50 -7.01 0.52 3.73
C CYS A 50 -5.78 0.31 4.61
N PHE A 51 -5.88 0.74 5.85
CA PHE A 51 -4.87 0.62 6.89
C PHE A 51 -3.50 1.21 6.53
N PRO A 52 -3.45 2.48 6.08
CA PRO A 52 -2.19 3.12 5.79
C PRO A 52 -1.28 3.12 7.02
N PHE A 53 0.00 2.89 6.78
CA PHE A 53 1.05 2.88 7.81
C PHE A 53 0.95 1.75 8.84
N ILE A 54 0.07 0.75 8.65
CA ILE A 54 0.07 -0.44 9.49
C ILE A 54 1.30 -1.30 9.16
N LYS A 55 2.27 -1.29 10.07
CA LYS A 55 3.48 -2.13 9.94
C LYS A 55 3.25 -3.59 10.36
N LYS A 56 2.21 -3.85 11.17
CA LYS A 56 1.87 -5.18 11.73
C LYS A 56 0.65 -5.75 11.00
N ILE A 57 0.88 -6.40 9.87
CA ILE A 57 -0.21 -6.91 9.01
C ILE A 57 -0.47 -8.42 9.28
N GLY A 58 0.39 -9.08 10.05
CA GLY A 58 0.22 -10.50 10.37
C GLY A 58 0.41 -11.43 9.18
N PHE A 59 -0.11 -12.64 9.31
CA PHE A 59 -0.22 -13.65 8.26
C PHE A 59 -1.30 -13.27 7.24
N THR A 60 -1.37 -13.97 6.10
CA THR A 60 -2.39 -13.69 5.06
C THR A 60 -3.81 -13.84 5.62
N GLU A 61 -4.03 -14.81 6.49
CA GLU A 61 -5.29 -15.05 7.19
C GLU A 61 -5.66 -13.90 8.15
N ASP A 62 -4.66 -13.23 8.72
CA ASP A 62 -4.85 -12.06 9.59
C ASP A 62 -5.27 -10.81 8.80
N GLN A 63 -5.19 -10.84 7.46
CA GLN A 63 -5.59 -9.74 6.58
C GLN A 63 -7.06 -9.76 6.22
N ILE A 64 -7.73 -10.93 6.27
CA ILE A 64 -9.16 -11.05 5.95
C ILE A 64 -10.00 -10.12 6.84
N PRO A 65 -9.79 -10.09 8.18
CA PRO A 65 -10.50 -9.13 9.04
C PRO A 65 -10.20 -7.67 8.68
N LEU A 66 -9.02 -7.33 8.15
CA LEU A 66 -8.70 -5.98 7.72
C LEU A 66 -9.53 -5.58 6.49
N ILE A 67 -9.78 -6.47 5.53
CA ILE A 67 -10.64 -6.14 4.38
C ILE A 67 -12.07 -5.83 4.85
N GLU A 68 -12.59 -6.63 5.79
CA GLU A 68 -13.91 -6.42 6.40
C GLU A 68 -14.00 -5.11 7.19
N GLN A 69 -13.00 -4.84 8.01
CA GLN A 69 -12.92 -3.59 8.77
C GLN A 69 -12.81 -2.39 7.82
N CYS A 70 -12.00 -2.49 6.76
CA CYS A 70 -11.90 -1.42 5.79
C CYS A 70 -13.24 -1.16 5.12
N LEU A 71 -13.93 -2.20 4.63
CA LEU A 71 -15.27 -2.09 4.04
C LEU A 71 -16.25 -1.39 4.99
N LYS A 72 -16.24 -1.75 6.27
CA LYS A 72 -17.06 -1.08 7.29
C LYS A 72 -16.74 0.42 7.38
N GLY A 73 -15.47 0.78 7.47
CA GLY A 73 -15.04 2.18 7.52
C GLY A 73 -15.42 2.97 6.27
N VAL A 74 -15.26 2.38 5.07
CA VAL A 74 -15.64 2.99 3.79
C VAL A 74 -17.14 3.25 3.71
N ARG A 75 -17.98 2.30 4.16
CA ARG A 75 -19.43 2.48 4.18
C ARG A 75 -19.85 3.63 5.09
N ASN A 76 -19.34 3.64 6.32
CA ASN A 76 -19.62 4.72 7.29
C ASN A 76 -19.15 6.08 6.74
N LEU A 77 -17.98 6.12 6.10
CA LEU A 77 -17.48 7.33 5.44
C LEU A 77 -18.40 7.80 4.32
N ARG A 78 -18.86 6.90 3.43
CA ARG A 78 -19.75 7.26 2.32
C ARG A 78 -21.08 7.84 2.83
N GLU A 79 -21.64 7.22 3.87
CA GLU A 79 -22.84 7.73 4.52
C GLU A 79 -22.59 9.10 5.17
N ALA A 80 -21.47 9.27 5.86
CA ALA A 80 -21.10 10.56 6.46
C ALA A 80 -20.85 11.65 5.40
N PHE A 81 -20.28 11.31 4.24
CA PHE A 81 -20.09 12.28 3.15
C PHE A 81 -21.41 12.81 2.60
N SER A 82 -22.43 11.95 2.48
CA SER A 82 -23.78 12.36 2.06
C SER A 82 -24.41 13.38 3.02
N ASP A 83 -24.05 13.32 4.30
CA ASP A 83 -24.63 14.14 5.36
C ASP A 83 -23.73 15.34 5.76
N SER A 84 -22.48 15.37 5.30
CA SER A 84 -21.52 16.42 5.63
C SER A 84 -21.58 17.58 4.64
N SER A 85 -21.26 18.79 5.12
CA SER A 85 -21.05 19.94 4.23
C SER A 85 -19.67 19.96 3.57
N ASN A 86 -18.82 18.96 3.86
CA ASN A 86 -17.41 18.94 3.50
C ASN A 86 -16.96 17.55 3.02
N SER A 87 -17.10 17.28 1.73
CA SER A 87 -16.70 16.03 1.09
C SER A 87 -15.47 16.14 0.17
N ASP A 88 -14.90 17.33 -0.01
CA ASP A 88 -13.78 17.58 -0.94
C ASP A 88 -12.42 17.16 -0.36
N TYR A 89 -12.23 15.86 -0.19
CA TYR A 89 -10.97 15.21 0.14
C TYR A 89 -10.52 14.31 -1.02
N LYS A 90 -9.26 14.46 -1.43
CA LYS A 90 -8.72 13.70 -2.58
C LYS A 90 -8.13 12.37 -2.17
N VAL A 91 -7.49 12.32 -1.00
CA VAL A 91 -6.81 11.12 -0.49
C VAL A 91 -7.41 10.75 0.86
N ILE A 92 -7.80 9.49 1.01
CA ILE A 92 -8.46 8.99 2.21
C ILE A 92 -7.82 7.68 2.63
N GLY A 93 -7.57 7.53 3.92
CA GLY A 93 -7.18 6.27 4.52
C GLY A 93 -8.18 5.79 5.56
N ILE A 94 -8.66 4.56 5.45
CA ILE A 94 -9.36 3.89 6.55
C ILE A 94 -8.31 3.30 7.47
N SER A 95 -8.24 3.72 8.73
CA SER A 95 -7.17 3.38 9.67
C SER A 95 -7.74 3.05 11.06
N ASN A 96 -6.93 3.21 12.10
CA ASN A 96 -7.33 3.10 13.50
C ASN A 96 -7.51 4.47 14.20
N ARG A 97 -7.38 5.59 13.48
CA ARG A 97 -7.43 6.94 14.06
C ARG A 97 -7.95 7.99 13.10
N PHE A 98 -8.42 9.09 13.66
CA PHE A 98 -8.70 10.31 12.91
C PHE A 98 -7.39 11.10 12.67
N LEU A 99 -7.13 11.52 11.44
CA LEU A 99 -5.98 12.36 11.12
C LEU A 99 -6.28 13.29 9.94
N ARG A 100 -5.73 14.50 9.98
CA ARG A 100 -5.61 15.40 8.82
C ARG A 100 -4.14 15.65 8.54
N THR A 101 -3.70 15.34 7.33
CA THR A 101 -2.30 15.43 6.94
C THR A 101 -2.16 15.95 5.50
N ALA A 102 -0.92 16.00 5.00
CA ALA A 102 -0.56 16.38 3.63
C ALA A 102 -1.25 17.67 3.14
N GLY A 103 -1.29 18.71 3.99
CA GLY A 103 -1.87 19.98 3.59
C GLY A 103 -3.39 19.98 3.45
N PHE A 104 -4.09 19.16 4.26
CA PHE A 104 -5.56 19.07 4.35
C PHE A 104 -6.24 18.31 3.21
N HIS A 105 -5.49 17.78 2.24
CA HIS A 105 -6.04 16.96 1.17
C HIS A 105 -6.17 15.47 1.55
N THR A 106 -5.43 15.05 2.58
CA THR A 106 -5.41 13.67 3.07
C THR A 106 -6.04 13.56 4.45
N ILE A 107 -6.95 12.60 4.61
CA ILE A 107 -7.56 12.27 5.90
C ILE A 107 -7.42 10.78 6.22
N LEU A 108 -7.27 10.48 7.52
CA LEU A 108 -7.44 9.14 8.04
C LEU A 108 -8.71 9.06 8.88
N ILE A 109 -9.47 7.97 8.72
CA ILE A 109 -10.74 7.72 9.41
C ILE A 109 -10.66 6.36 10.12
N PRO A 110 -10.98 6.24 11.41
CA PRO A 110 -11.03 4.94 12.08
C PRO A 110 -12.08 4.03 11.42
N TRP A 111 -11.72 2.78 11.13
CA TRP A 111 -12.63 1.80 10.55
C TRP A 111 -13.87 1.51 11.42
N ASN A 112 -13.73 1.69 12.73
CA ASN A 112 -14.77 1.46 13.73
C ASN A 112 -15.52 2.74 14.13
N ALA A 113 -15.18 3.91 13.58
CA ALA A 113 -15.89 5.14 13.86
C ALA A 113 -17.34 5.05 13.35
N SER A 114 -18.27 5.54 14.15
CA SER A 114 -19.67 5.71 13.77
C SER A 114 -19.82 6.78 12.70
N LYS A 115 -20.93 6.75 11.95
CA LYS A 115 -21.28 7.78 10.98
C LYS A 115 -21.23 9.19 11.60
N ASP A 116 -21.77 9.37 12.80
CA ASP A 116 -21.83 10.68 13.47
C ASP A 116 -20.43 11.20 13.86
N GLU A 117 -19.55 10.33 14.36
CA GLU A 117 -18.16 10.69 14.64
C GLU A 117 -17.42 11.11 13.36
N VAL A 118 -17.65 10.40 12.25
CA VAL A 118 -17.06 10.76 10.96
C VAL A 118 -17.62 12.10 10.47
N THR A 119 -18.94 12.30 10.52
CA THR A 119 -19.58 13.57 10.13
C THR A 119 -19.07 14.74 10.97
N GLN A 120 -18.96 14.56 12.30
CA GLN A 120 -18.40 15.56 13.20
C GLN A 120 -16.94 15.86 12.84
N PHE A 121 -16.14 14.82 12.60
CA PHE A 121 -14.77 14.99 12.14
C PHE A 121 -14.75 15.81 10.86
N LEU A 122 -15.46 15.41 9.81
CA LEU A 122 -15.50 16.06 8.50
C LEU A 122 -15.91 17.54 8.57
N ASN A 123 -16.95 17.84 9.36
CA ASN A 123 -17.48 19.19 9.53
C ASN A 123 -16.58 20.08 10.42
N ASN A 124 -15.77 19.48 11.31
CA ASN A 124 -14.76 20.21 12.07
C ASN A 124 -13.49 20.47 11.22
N ARG A 125 -13.69 21.04 10.02
CA ARG A 125 -12.64 21.47 9.11
C ARG A 125 -12.38 22.95 9.33
N ARG A 126 -11.11 23.35 9.36
CA ARG A 126 -10.71 24.77 9.30
C ARG A 126 -11.33 25.42 8.07
N ASN A 127 -11.70 26.68 8.15
CA ASN A 127 -12.18 27.40 6.97
C ASN A 127 -11.05 27.58 5.93
N HIS A 128 -11.40 27.98 4.70
CA HIS A 128 -10.43 28.12 3.61
C HIS A 128 -9.33 29.13 3.95
N GLN A 129 -9.68 30.26 4.59
CA GLN A 129 -8.72 31.29 4.96
C GLN A 129 -7.67 30.78 5.98
N GLU A 130 -8.11 30.03 6.98
CA GLU A 130 -7.22 29.40 7.96
C GLU A 130 -6.33 28.32 7.35
N GLN A 131 -6.85 27.55 6.39
CA GLN A 131 -6.05 26.57 5.65
C GLN A 131 -4.97 27.28 4.82
N THR A 132 -5.33 28.34 4.11
CA THR A 132 -4.39 29.13 3.30
C THR A 132 -3.31 29.75 4.17
N ALA A 133 -3.68 30.41 5.28
CA ALA A 133 -2.73 30.99 6.22
C ALA A 133 -1.78 29.94 6.83
N PHE A 134 -2.29 28.75 7.13
CA PHE A 134 -1.47 27.64 7.59
C PHE A 134 -0.46 27.18 6.52
N LEU A 135 -0.91 27.01 5.27
CA LEU A 135 -0.04 26.60 4.16
C LEU A 135 1.00 27.67 3.80
N ASP A 136 0.65 28.95 3.90
CA ASP A 136 1.58 30.07 3.72
C ASP A 136 2.67 30.06 4.80
N ARG A 137 2.31 29.81 6.07
CA ARG A 137 3.28 29.64 7.17
C ARG A 137 4.24 28.48 6.91
N ILE A 138 3.72 27.33 6.48
CA ILE A 138 4.56 26.18 6.11
C ILE A 138 5.50 26.54 4.96
N ARG A 139 5.02 27.22 3.92
CA ARG A 139 5.84 27.67 2.78
C ARG A 139 6.97 28.61 3.22
N GLY A 140 6.67 29.58 4.10
CA GLY A 140 7.67 30.47 4.67
C GLY A 140 8.74 29.73 5.48
N LEU A 141 8.33 28.83 6.37
CA LEU A 141 9.26 27.99 7.14
C LEU A 141 10.15 27.15 6.23
N LYS A 142 9.57 26.55 5.18
CA LYS A 142 10.35 25.75 4.22
C LYS A 142 11.42 26.59 3.51
N GLN A 143 11.10 27.81 3.08
CA GLN A 143 12.07 28.71 2.46
C GLN A 143 13.22 29.05 3.41
N GLU A 144 12.90 29.34 4.67
CA GLU A 144 13.91 29.63 5.70
C GLU A 144 14.82 28.43 5.99
N ILE A 145 14.24 27.24 6.15
CA ILE A 145 14.98 25.99 6.37
C ILE A 145 15.90 25.70 5.18
N SER A 146 15.39 25.75 3.95
CA SER A 146 16.20 25.53 2.74
C SER A 146 17.39 26.48 2.67
N ARG A 147 17.17 27.77 2.98
CA ARG A 147 18.20 28.79 2.96
C ARG A 147 19.29 28.53 4.01
N LYS A 148 18.90 28.17 5.24
CA LYS A 148 19.83 27.98 6.37
C LYS A 148 20.59 26.66 6.31
N LEU A 149 19.88 25.56 6.02
CA LEU A 149 20.43 24.21 6.13
C LEU A 149 20.94 23.66 4.80
N LYS A 150 20.58 24.27 3.66
CA LYS A 150 20.98 23.87 2.30
C LYS A 150 20.69 22.40 1.99
N ILE A 151 19.50 21.94 2.37
CA ILE A 151 19.02 20.57 2.16
C ILE A 151 18.29 20.48 0.81
N GLN A 152 18.47 19.38 0.08
CA GLN A 152 17.78 19.16 -1.20
C GLN A 152 16.30 18.84 -1.00
N GLN A 153 15.99 17.89 -0.11
CA GLN A 153 14.62 17.46 0.15
C GLN A 153 14.34 17.37 1.65
N PHE A 154 13.23 17.97 2.08
CA PHE A 154 12.73 17.75 3.43
C PHE A 154 11.21 17.86 3.46
N TYR A 155 10.59 16.95 4.20
CA TYR A 155 9.15 16.86 4.28
C TYR A 155 8.69 16.17 5.57
N CYS A 156 7.41 16.29 5.85
CA CYS A 156 6.76 15.56 6.94
C CYS A 156 6.19 14.24 6.41
N SER A 157 6.35 13.17 7.18
CA SER A 157 5.62 11.93 6.95
C SER A 157 4.11 12.18 6.96
N GLN A 158 3.37 11.47 6.11
CA GLN A 158 1.90 11.47 6.15
C GLN A 158 1.36 10.82 7.43
N GLU A 159 2.21 10.13 8.21
CA GLU A 159 1.82 9.54 9.49
C GLU A 159 1.49 10.61 10.55
N ILE A 160 2.04 11.82 10.48
CA ILE A 160 1.84 12.89 11.48
C ILE A 160 0.76 13.89 11.06
N SER A 161 0.19 14.61 12.02
CA SER A 161 -0.82 15.62 11.72
C SER A 161 -0.22 16.87 11.09
N ASN A 162 -1.03 17.68 10.41
CA ASN A 162 -0.59 19.00 9.94
C ASN A 162 -0.02 19.85 11.10
N LYS A 163 -0.61 19.79 12.30
CA LYS A 163 -0.13 20.54 13.46
C LYS A 163 1.27 20.07 13.91
N ASP A 164 1.47 18.76 13.96
CA ASP A 164 2.75 18.17 14.35
C ASP A 164 3.82 18.47 13.30
N CYS A 165 3.46 18.39 12.01
CA CYS A 165 4.32 18.80 10.92
C CYS A 165 4.76 20.26 11.03
N LEU A 166 3.83 21.17 11.34
CA LEU A 166 4.16 22.58 11.59
C LEU A 166 5.17 22.72 12.73
N LYS A 167 4.91 22.06 13.87
CA LYS A 167 5.82 22.08 15.03
C LYS A 167 7.22 21.57 14.66
N GLY A 168 7.29 20.49 13.88
CA GLY A 168 8.57 19.96 13.41
C GLY A 168 9.35 20.93 12.54
N TYR A 169 8.69 21.62 11.60
CA TYR A 169 9.35 22.66 10.82
C TYR A 169 9.75 23.88 11.66
N GLU A 170 8.93 24.30 12.63
CA GLU A 170 9.29 25.38 13.55
C GLU A 170 10.55 25.03 14.34
N ASN A 171 10.63 23.81 14.89
CA ASN A 171 11.81 23.35 15.59
C ASN A 171 13.04 23.28 14.67
N LEU A 172 12.87 22.82 13.43
CA LEU A 172 13.95 22.72 12.44
C LEU A 172 14.45 24.09 11.97
N GLU A 173 13.56 25.08 11.81
CA GLU A 173 13.89 26.46 11.41
C GLU A 173 14.77 27.17 12.45
N LEU A 174 14.56 26.85 13.72
CA LEU A 174 15.31 27.39 14.86
C LEU A 174 16.72 26.79 14.98
N VAL A 175 17.03 25.70 14.26
CA VAL A 175 18.35 25.09 14.29
C VAL A 175 19.39 26.05 13.72
N ARG A 176 20.46 26.24 14.50
CA ARG A 176 21.65 27.00 14.07
C ARG A 176 22.82 26.05 13.91
N LEU A 177 23.33 25.96 12.68
CA LEU A 177 24.56 25.24 12.37
C LEU A 177 25.76 26.19 12.47
N PRO A 178 26.97 25.68 12.76
CA PRO A 178 28.19 26.49 12.71
C PRO A 178 28.42 27.06 11.31
N ASP A 179 28.85 28.33 11.22
CA ASP A 179 29.13 29.01 9.93
C ASP A 179 30.25 28.35 9.13
N THR A 180 31.10 27.57 9.81
CA THR A 180 32.19 26.79 9.19
C THR A 180 31.68 25.59 8.38
N LEU A 181 30.43 25.17 8.56
CA LEU A 181 29.86 24.01 7.90
C LEU A 181 29.31 24.42 6.51
N LYS A 182 30.02 24.05 5.43
CA LYS A 182 29.60 24.39 4.06
C LYS A 182 28.30 23.68 3.64
N THR A 183 28.14 22.41 4.04
CA THR A 183 26.98 21.55 3.77
C THR A 183 26.83 20.52 4.88
N ILE A 184 25.60 20.13 5.23
CA ILE A 184 25.37 19.07 6.23
C ILE A 184 25.49 17.65 5.68
N GLY A 185 25.63 17.47 4.37
CA GLY A 185 25.76 16.15 3.72
C GLY A 185 24.46 15.34 3.61
N TRP A 186 23.43 15.66 4.39
CA TRP A 186 22.10 15.07 4.28
C TRP A 186 21.41 15.53 2.98
N GLN A 187 20.93 14.58 2.20
CA GLN A 187 20.16 14.79 0.97
C GLN A 187 18.67 14.92 1.29
N GLU A 188 18.18 14.12 2.24
CA GLU A 188 16.77 14.02 2.60
C GLU A 188 16.58 14.14 4.12
N ILE A 189 15.59 14.92 4.56
CA ILE A 189 15.15 14.97 5.96
C ILE A 189 13.65 14.68 6.06
N VAL A 190 13.29 13.70 6.87
CA VAL A 190 11.89 13.32 7.12
C VAL A 190 11.53 13.59 8.57
N ILE A 191 10.47 14.38 8.78
CA ILE A 191 9.90 14.65 10.11
C ILE A 191 8.74 13.67 10.35
N THR A 192 8.78 12.91 11.44
CA THR A 192 7.76 11.88 11.78
C THR A 192 7.51 11.79 13.29
N HIS A 193 6.79 10.75 13.76
CA HIS A 193 6.41 10.54 15.17
C HIS A 193 7.56 10.26 16.12
N PHE A 194 8.56 9.54 15.65
CA PHE A 194 9.70 9.12 16.45
C PHE A 194 10.90 8.95 15.55
N ARG A 195 12.08 9.20 16.11
CA ARG A 195 13.33 8.98 15.40
C ARG A 195 13.52 7.49 15.12
N THR A 196 13.81 7.16 13.87
CA THR A 196 14.31 5.83 13.47
C THR A 196 15.65 5.97 12.77
N LEU A 197 16.34 4.84 12.58
CA LEU A 197 17.51 4.82 11.70
C LEU A 197 17.07 5.07 10.26
N PRO A 198 17.89 5.73 9.43
CA PRO A 198 17.54 6.02 8.04
C PRO A 198 17.61 4.79 7.15
N ASP A 199 16.73 4.72 6.15
CA ASP A 199 16.62 3.58 5.22
C ASP A 199 17.63 3.62 4.07
N SER A 200 18.17 4.79 3.79
CA SER A 200 19.15 5.03 2.73
C SER A 200 20.30 5.91 3.21
N PRO A 201 21.47 5.85 2.55
CA PRO A 201 22.54 6.81 2.76
C PRO A 201 22.05 8.24 2.52
N GLY A 202 22.42 9.18 3.39
CA GLY A 202 22.08 10.59 3.18
C GLY A 202 20.66 10.99 3.60
N LYS A 203 19.85 10.09 4.16
CA LYS A 203 18.55 10.42 4.76
C LYS A 203 18.64 10.59 6.26
N LEU A 204 17.97 11.60 6.82
CA LEU A 204 17.84 11.81 8.25
C LEU A 204 16.36 11.76 8.66
N ILE A 205 16.05 11.01 9.71
CA ILE A 205 14.70 10.94 10.28
C ILE A 205 14.70 11.65 11.63
N LEU A 206 13.83 12.63 11.79
CA LEU A 206 13.67 13.45 12.99
C LEU A 206 12.26 13.29 13.55
N SER A 207 12.12 13.33 14.87
CA SER A 207 10.80 13.46 15.50
C SER A 207 10.28 14.90 15.41
N PHE A 208 8.98 15.08 15.24
CA PHE A 208 8.36 16.40 15.17
C PHE A 208 8.45 17.19 16.48
N ASP A 209 8.61 16.49 17.61
CA ASP A 209 8.69 17.07 18.95
C ASP A 209 10.12 17.18 19.48
N GLU A 210 11.13 16.80 18.70
CA GLU A 210 12.54 16.99 19.05
C GLU A 210 12.86 18.48 19.24
N SER A 211 13.66 18.79 20.26
CA SER A 211 14.13 20.15 20.48
C SER A 211 15.11 20.59 19.38
N PRO A 212 15.23 21.90 19.08
CA PRO A 212 16.21 22.40 18.13
C PRO A 212 17.66 21.98 18.46
N ALA A 213 17.99 21.81 19.74
CA ALA A 213 19.32 21.35 20.18
C ALA A 213 19.58 19.88 19.79
N GLU A 214 18.60 19.00 19.97
CA GLU A 214 18.72 17.60 19.57
C GLU A 214 18.72 17.44 18.04
N MET A 215 17.86 18.19 17.32
CA MET A 215 17.89 18.24 15.86
C MET A 215 19.26 18.70 15.35
N ARG A 216 19.84 19.74 15.94
CA ARG A 216 21.21 20.21 15.62
C ARG A 216 22.24 19.10 15.80
N LYS A 217 22.20 18.39 16.93
CA LYS A 217 23.11 17.27 17.20
C LYS A 217 23.01 16.17 16.14
N HIS A 218 21.83 15.94 15.57
CA HIS A 218 21.63 14.95 14.52
C HIS A 218 22.11 15.44 13.15
N LEU A 219 21.83 16.70 12.81
CA LEU A 219 22.28 17.34 11.58
C LEU A 219 23.81 17.42 11.46
N LEU A 220 24.52 17.54 12.59
CA LEU A 220 25.98 17.59 12.63
C LEU A 220 26.67 16.23 12.50
N LYS A 221 25.91 15.12 12.50
CA LYS A 221 26.50 13.80 12.25
C LYS A 221 26.80 13.61 10.78
N ASP A 222 27.90 12.94 10.49
CA ASP A 222 28.24 12.52 9.13
C ASP A 222 27.22 11.47 8.64
N PRO A 223 26.49 11.73 7.54
CA PRO A 223 25.55 10.77 6.96
C PRO A 223 26.18 9.41 6.68
N PHE A 224 27.45 9.36 6.26
CA PHE A 224 28.16 8.11 6.00
C PHE A 224 28.53 7.38 7.29
N GLN A 225 28.85 8.10 8.38
CA GLN A 225 29.02 7.47 9.69
C GLN A 225 27.72 6.89 10.23
N THR A 226 26.56 7.48 9.90
CA THR A 226 25.27 6.89 10.29
C THR A 226 24.90 5.67 9.46
N TRP A 227 25.41 5.56 8.22
CA TRP A 227 25.18 4.40 7.34
C TRP A 227 26.18 3.25 7.57
N LYS A 228 27.44 3.57 7.90
CA LYS A 228 28.53 2.58 8.07
C LYS A 228 28.18 1.42 9.01
N PRO A 229 27.48 1.60 10.15
CA PRO A 229 27.01 0.49 10.97
C PRO A 229 26.09 -0.48 10.22
N LYS A 230 25.21 0.02 9.32
CA LYS A 230 24.34 -0.83 8.50
C LYS A 230 25.12 -1.60 7.45
N GLN A 231 26.08 -0.95 6.80
CA GLN A 231 26.98 -1.65 5.88
C GLN A 231 27.76 -2.76 6.60
N ASN A 232 28.36 -2.45 7.75
CA ASN A 232 29.07 -3.44 8.57
C ASN A 232 28.16 -4.59 9.02
N MET A 233 26.90 -4.29 9.36
CA MET A 233 25.90 -5.32 9.71
C MET A 233 25.65 -6.26 8.52
N TYR A 234 25.43 -5.73 7.31
CA TYR A 234 25.26 -6.56 6.11
C TYR A 234 26.49 -7.40 5.80
N GLU A 235 27.68 -6.82 5.90
CA GLU A 235 28.96 -7.51 5.70
C GLU A 235 29.13 -8.65 6.72
N LYS A 236 28.84 -8.43 8.01
CA LYS A 236 28.92 -9.46 9.07
C LYS A 236 27.92 -10.59 8.86
N ILE A 237 26.67 -10.27 8.53
CA ILE A 237 25.64 -11.27 8.25
C ILE A 237 26.05 -12.10 7.02
N GLN A 238 26.58 -11.46 5.98
CA GLN A 238 27.09 -12.14 4.80
C GLN A 238 28.28 -13.04 5.14
N GLU A 239 29.25 -12.55 5.92
CA GLU A 239 30.41 -13.34 6.34
C GLU A 239 29.98 -14.59 7.13
N LYS A 240 29.10 -14.43 8.11
CA LYS A 240 28.69 -15.50 9.02
C LYS A 240 27.75 -16.53 8.39
N TYR A 241 26.82 -16.08 7.54
CA TYR A 241 25.70 -16.93 7.09
C TYR A 241 25.64 -17.15 5.57
N SER A 242 26.54 -16.56 4.77
CA SER A 242 26.50 -16.70 3.30
C SER A 242 26.49 -18.14 2.82
N SER A 243 27.22 -19.05 3.46
CA SER A 243 27.25 -20.47 3.09
C SER A 243 25.88 -21.13 3.27
N VAL A 244 25.17 -20.82 4.35
CA VAL A 244 23.82 -21.31 4.61
C VAL A 244 22.83 -20.69 3.63
N PHE A 245 22.85 -19.37 3.50
CA PHE A 245 21.88 -18.64 2.69
C PHE A 245 22.05 -18.88 1.18
N LYS A 246 23.27 -18.80 0.65
CA LYS A 246 23.52 -19.03 -0.79
C LYS A 246 23.50 -20.51 -1.14
N ASN A 247 24.18 -21.36 -0.37
CA ASN A 247 24.40 -22.75 -0.79
C ASN A 247 23.28 -23.69 -0.34
N LYS A 248 22.73 -23.52 0.88
CA LYS A 248 21.70 -24.42 1.41
C LYS A 248 20.28 -23.96 1.05
N MET A 249 19.99 -22.67 1.18
CA MET A 249 18.66 -22.12 0.96
C MET A 249 18.46 -21.56 -0.45
N GLN A 250 19.54 -21.13 -1.11
CA GLN A 250 19.52 -20.38 -2.37
C GLN A 250 18.76 -19.06 -2.25
N LEU A 251 18.97 -18.33 -1.15
CA LEU A 251 18.41 -16.99 -0.95
C LEU A 251 18.99 -16.03 -1.99
N GLU A 252 18.12 -15.29 -2.68
CA GLU A 252 18.52 -14.23 -3.60
C GLU A 252 19.23 -13.10 -2.83
N ASN A 253 18.62 -12.66 -1.72
CA ASN A 253 19.20 -11.66 -0.85
C ASN A 253 18.61 -11.74 0.57
N LEU A 254 19.36 -11.30 1.58
CA LEU A 254 18.89 -11.06 2.94
C LEU A 254 19.05 -9.59 3.28
N VAL A 255 17.95 -8.94 3.63
CA VAL A 255 17.87 -7.51 3.95
C VAL A 255 17.42 -7.35 5.40
N CYS A 256 17.98 -6.37 6.11
CA CYS A 256 17.53 -5.98 7.44
C CYS A 256 16.61 -4.76 7.27
N ALA A 257 15.42 -4.80 7.85
CA ALA A 257 14.54 -3.65 7.87
C ALA A 257 15.23 -2.47 8.55
N VAL A 258 14.75 -1.29 8.21
CA VAL A 258 15.48 -0.07 8.46
C VAL A 258 15.49 0.28 9.94
N ASP A 259 14.43 -0.10 10.63
CA ASP A 259 14.09 0.19 12.01
C ASP A 259 14.60 -0.85 13.01
N ILE A 260 15.28 -1.91 12.55
CA ILE A 260 15.86 -2.94 13.44
C ILE A 260 17.32 -2.62 13.80
N SER A 261 17.73 -3.03 14.99
CA SER A 261 19.11 -2.95 15.46
C SER A 261 19.98 -4.04 14.84
N MET A 262 21.29 -3.93 15.05
CA MET A 262 22.24 -4.94 14.61
C MET A 262 22.00 -6.28 15.31
N GLU A 263 21.76 -6.25 16.62
CA GLU A 263 21.46 -7.44 17.42
C GLU A 263 20.15 -8.10 16.98
N GLU A 264 19.12 -7.29 16.71
CA GLU A 264 17.85 -7.79 16.18
C GLU A 264 18.09 -8.46 14.82
N CYS A 265 18.80 -7.82 13.88
CA CYS A 265 19.03 -8.44 12.58
C CYS A 265 19.88 -9.72 12.67
N GLU A 266 20.92 -9.73 13.50
CA GLU A 266 21.74 -10.93 13.73
C GLU A 266 20.92 -12.06 14.32
N GLN A 267 20.03 -11.77 15.29
CA GLN A 267 19.12 -12.76 15.86
C GLN A 267 18.17 -13.33 14.80
N GLY A 268 17.58 -12.48 13.95
CA GLY A 268 16.72 -12.92 12.86
C GLY A 268 17.46 -13.80 11.84
N ALA A 269 18.70 -13.43 11.49
CA ALA A 269 19.54 -14.21 10.59
C ALA A 269 19.93 -15.56 11.23
N ASP A 270 20.23 -15.57 12.52
CA ASP A 270 20.55 -16.79 13.27
C ASP A 270 19.36 -17.75 13.35
N ASN A 271 18.17 -17.23 13.66
CA ASN A 271 16.94 -17.99 13.71
C ASN A 271 16.59 -18.58 12.33
N LEU A 272 16.78 -17.81 11.25
CA LEU A 272 16.61 -18.30 9.88
C LEU A 272 17.64 -19.38 9.52
N ALA A 273 18.90 -19.19 9.91
CA ALA A 273 19.95 -20.16 9.67
C ALA A 273 19.68 -21.49 10.41
N LYS A 274 19.22 -21.43 11.67
CA LYS A 274 18.77 -22.61 12.43
C LYS A 274 17.56 -23.27 11.80
N ALA A 275 16.58 -22.48 11.36
CA ALA A 275 15.41 -23.01 10.66
C ALA A 275 15.81 -23.79 9.39
N SER A 276 16.89 -23.37 8.72
CA SER A 276 17.45 -24.04 7.53
C SER A 276 18.07 -25.41 7.77
N GLU A 277 18.21 -25.86 9.02
CA GLU A 277 18.65 -27.23 9.30
C GLU A 277 17.60 -28.26 8.90
N ASP A 278 16.31 -27.87 8.92
CA ASP A 278 15.24 -28.72 8.41
C ASP A 278 15.30 -28.85 6.88
N THR A 279 15.21 -30.09 6.41
CA THR A 279 15.29 -30.39 4.97
C THR A 279 14.01 -29.95 4.25
N GLY A 280 12.83 -30.13 4.86
CA GLY A 280 11.57 -29.69 4.27
C GLY A 280 11.50 -28.17 4.07
N PHE A 281 12.12 -27.41 4.97
CA PHE A 281 12.23 -25.97 4.94
C PHE A 281 13.22 -25.47 3.86
N ARG A 282 14.37 -26.15 3.68
CA ARG A 282 15.31 -25.83 2.58
C ARG A 282 14.71 -26.04 1.19
N MET A 283 13.77 -26.97 1.08
CA MET A 283 13.07 -27.29 -0.18
C MET A 283 11.97 -26.27 -0.54
N ARG A 284 11.70 -25.27 0.31
CA ARG A 284 10.81 -24.14 -0.01
C ARG A 284 11.51 -23.15 -0.92
N HIS A 285 10.75 -22.48 -1.79
CA HIS A 285 11.33 -21.46 -2.66
C HIS A 285 11.53 -20.16 -1.88
N TRP A 286 12.70 -19.56 -2.05
CA TRP A 286 13.09 -18.33 -1.39
C TRP A 286 13.59 -17.32 -2.42
N GLY A 287 13.13 -16.09 -2.33
CA GLY A 287 13.69 -14.92 -3.00
C GLY A 287 14.41 -14.05 -1.98
N ARG A 288 14.24 -12.73 -2.08
CA ARG A 288 14.58 -11.78 -1.01
C ARG A 288 13.91 -12.09 0.33
N VAL A 289 14.71 -12.14 1.39
CA VAL A 289 14.22 -12.20 2.77
C VAL A 289 14.49 -10.87 3.45
N THR A 290 13.49 -10.32 4.16
CA THR A 290 13.64 -9.11 4.97
C THR A 290 13.40 -9.42 6.44
N ILE A 291 14.40 -9.25 7.29
CA ILE A 291 14.23 -9.35 8.75
C ILE A 291 13.61 -8.06 9.26
N ASN A 292 12.58 -8.13 10.11
CA ASN A 292 11.87 -6.96 10.61
C ASN A 292 11.47 -7.11 12.09
N ARG A 293 11.04 -5.98 12.71
CA ARG A 293 10.55 -5.97 14.10
C ARG A 293 9.11 -6.49 14.24
N TYR A 294 8.34 -6.45 13.16
CA TYR A 294 6.89 -6.64 13.20
C TYR A 294 6.45 -7.86 12.39
N ASN A 295 5.29 -8.44 12.74
CA ASN A 295 4.65 -9.48 11.95
C ASN A 295 4.19 -8.88 10.62
N THR A 296 5.07 -8.87 9.63
CA THR A 296 4.76 -8.74 8.21
C THR A 296 5.55 -9.90 7.65
N LEU A 297 4.96 -10.86 6.94
CA LEU A 297 5.68 -12.12 6.69
C LEU A 297 5.83 -12.56 5.22
N ILE A 298 5.30 -11.83 4.23
CA ILE A 298 5.41 -12.28 2.83
C ILE A 298 5.55 -11.11 1.83
N HIS A 299 6.37 -11.26 0.81
CA HIS A 299 6.19 -10.51 -0.44
C HIS A 299 6.15 -11.59 -1.55
N GLY A 300 4.96 -11.90 -2.07
CA GLY A 300 4.78 -12.87 -3.14
C GLY A 300 5.21 -14.30 -2.84
N ASP A 301 5.31 -15.10 -3.91
CA ASP A 301 5.64 -16.52 -3.84
C ASP A 301 6.95 -16.80 -3.10
N PHE A 302 7.89 -15.86 -3.19
CA PHE A 302 9.30 -16.11 -2.94
C PHE A 302 9.88 -15.19 -1.88
N HIS A 303 9.46 -13.93 -1.81
CA HIS A 303 10.01 -13.03 -0.80
C HIS A 303 9.34 -13.29 0.55
N ALA A 304 10.17 -13.24 1.59
CA ALA A 304 9.73 -13.48 2.95
C ALA A 304 10.05 -12.26 3.80
N PHE A 305 9.16 -11.95 4.72
CA PHE A 305 9.53 -11.12 5.84
C PHE A 305 9.57 -12.03 7.06
N ILE A 306 10.49 -11.79 7.97
CA ILE A 306 10.68 -12.65 9.13
C ILE A 306 10.87 -11.75 10.33
N ARG A 307 9.98 -11.90 11.31
CA ARG A 307 10.15 -11.21 12.58
C ARG A 307 11.42 -11.72 13.25
N TYR A 308 12.30 -10.81 13.64
CA TYR A 308 13.66 -11.16 14.07
C TYR A 308 13.73 -12.12 15.25
N ASP A 309 12.80 -12.02 16.20
CA ASP A 309 12.73 -12.84 17.41
C ASP A 309 11.91 -14.12 17.21
N LEU A 310 11.44 -14.41 15.99
CA LEU A 310 10.65 -15.60 15.74
C LEU A 310 11.53 -16.85 15.88
N PRO A 311 11.19 -17.81 16.76
CA PRO A 311 11.99 -19.02 16.93
C PRO A 311 12.07 -19.84 15.64
N ALA A 312 13.17 -20.57 15.46
CA ALA A 312 13.39 -21.42 14.29
C ALA A 312 12.24 -22.40 14.02
N GLU A 313 11.67 -23.00 15.07
CA GLU A 313 10.54 -23.94 14.96
C GLU A 313 9.26 -23.25 14.45
N GLU A 314 8.97 -22.03 14.91
CA GLU A 314 7.82 -21.27 14.45
C GLU A 314 8.02 -20.77 13.01
N ILE A 315 9.26 -20.40 12.65
CA ILE A 315 9.64 -20.14 11.26
C ILE A 315 9.36 -21.41 10.41
N GLN A 316 9.89 -22.56 10.80
CA GLN A 316 9.68 -23.82 10.07
C GLN A 316 8.22 -24.17 9.92
N LYS A 317 7.46 -24.14 11.03
CA LYS A 317 6.02 -24.42 11.06
C LYS A 317 5.26 -23.50 10.13
N TYR A 318 5.56 -22.21 10.14
CA TYR A 318 4.90 -21.26 9.27
C TYR A 318 5.18 -21.55 7.79
N PHE A 319 6.45 -21.70 7.42
CA PHE A 319 6.86 -21.94 6.04
C PHE A 319 6.62 -23.38 5.56
N SER A 320 6.32 -24.32 6.45
CA SER A 320 5.96 -25.71 6.09
C SER A 320 4.73 -25.78 5.18
N ARG A 321 3.83 -24.80 5.32
CA ARG A 321 2.61 -24.65 4.51
C ARG A 321 2.87 -24.03 3.14
N LYS A 322 4.02 -23.36 2.94
CA LYS A 322 4.37 -22.80 1.63
C LYS A 322 4.64 -23.90 0.63
N ALA A 323 4.31 -23.68 -0.63
CA ALA A 323 4.62 -24.64 -1.68
C ALA A 323 6.14 -24.89 -1.81
N ILE A 324 6.50 -26.13 -2.14
CA ILE A 324 7.89 -26.53 -2.42
C ILE A 324 8.37 -25.94 -3.75
N LYS A 325 9.69 -25.80 -3.94
CA LYS A 325 10.32 -25.19 -5.13
C LYS A 325 9.76 -25.70 -6.46
N THR A 326 9.53 -27.00 -6.57
CA THR A 326 9.04 -27.64 -7.80
C THR A 326 7.59 -27.24 -8.11
N HIS A 327 6.71 -27.26 -7.11
CA HIS A 327 5.30 -26.87 -7.30
C HIS A 327 5.19 -25.38 -7.68
N VAL A 328 5.96 -24.50 -7.04
CA VAL A 328 5.91 -23.07 -7.40
C VAL A 328 6.45 -22.81 -8.80
N ALA A 329 7.55 -23.47 -9.20
CA ALA A 329 8.07 -23.37 -10.56
C ALA A 329 7.07 -23.88 -11.62
N GLU A 330 6.37 -24.98 -11.31
CA GLU A 330 5.28 -25.49 -12.16
C GLU A 330 4.15 -24.47 -12.29
N LYS A 331 3.69 -23.89 -11.18
CA LYS A 331 2.63 -22.88 -11.17
C LYS A 331 3.04 -21.59 -11.88
N ALA A 332 4.29 -21.14 -11.73
CA ALA A 332 4.82 -20.00 -12.47
C ALA A 332 4.86 -20.28 -13.98
N SER A 333 5.31 -21.46 -14.40
CA SER A 333 5.30 -21.85 -15.81
C SER A 333 3.87 -21.96 -16.37
N LEU A 334 2.95 -22.53 -15.60
CA LEU A 334 1.53 -22.60 -15.94
C LEU A 334 0.93 -21.20 -16.07
N ALA A 335 1.21 -20.30 -15.13
CA ALA A 335 0.77 -18.92 -15.13
C ALA A 335 1.23 -18.21 -16.42
N THR A 336 2.51 -18.28 -16.79
CA THR A 336 3.03 -17.71 -18.06
C THR A 336 2.32 -18.30 -19.28
N LYS A 337 2.09 -19.62 -19.30
CA LYS A 337 1.39 -20.30 -20.40
C LYS A 337 -0.07 -19.84 -20.52
N LEU A 338 -0.77 -19.72 -19.39
CA LEU A 338 -2.17 -19.30 -19.34
C LEU A 338 -2.30 -17.82 -19.69
N GLU A 339 -1.42 -16.95 -19.19
CA GLU A 339 -1.36 -15.54 -19.58
C GLU A 339 -1.34 -15.41 -21.11
N GLY A 340 -0.47 -16.16 -21.79
CA GLY A 340 -0.40 -16.21 -23.26
C GLY A 340 -1.74 -16.57 -23.93
N ARG A 341 -2.51 -17.49 -23.34
CA ARG A 341 -3.84 -17.90 -23.83
C ARG A 341 -4.91 -16.83 -23.65
N THR A 342 -4.72 -15.89 -22.72
CA THR A 342 -5.68 -14.82 -22.46
C THR A 342 -5.48 -13.59 -23.35
N LYS A 343 -4.34 -13.43 -24.04
CA LYS A 343 -3.98 -12.21 -24.79
C LYS A 343 -4.93 -11.89 -25.94
N ASN A 344 -5.45 -12.91 -26.62
CA ASN A 344 -6.31 -12.81 -27.79
C ASN A 344 -7.65 -13.48 -27.49
N ASN A 345 -8.56 -12.74 -26.91
CA ASN A 345 -9.89 -13.23 -26.59
C ASN A 345 -10.95 -12.16 -26.93
N PRO A 346 -12.22 -12.54 -27.07
CA PRO A 346 -13.22 -11.66 -27.64
C PRO A 346 -13.67 -10.56 -26.66
N THR A 347 -13.35 -10.67 -25.36
CA THR A 347 -13.85 -9.74 -24.33
C THR A 347 -13.24 -8.35 -24.37
N GLN A 348 -12.10 -8.16 -25.04
CA GLN A 348 -11.23 -6.96 -24.99
C GLN A 348 -10.47 -6.77 -23.67
N LEU A 349 -10.61 -7.71 -22.73
CA LEU A 349 -9.82 -7.77 -21.50
C LEU A 349 -8.63 -8.68 -21.70
N ARG A 350 -7.48 -8.32 -21.15
CA ARG A 350 -6.34 -9.22 -20.99
C ARG A 350 -6.08 -9.39 -19.52
N VAL A 351 -5.61 -10.58 -19.15
CA VAL A 351 -5.29 -10.82 -17.76
C VAL A 351 -3.88 -10.36 -17.46
N VAL A 352 -3.72 -9.75 -16.29
CA VAL A 352 -2.47 -9.22 -15.79
C VAL A 352 -2.19 -9.79 -14.41
N CYS A 353 -0.98 -10.34 -14.27
CA CYS A 353 -0.45 -10.83 -13.00
C CYS A 353 0.92 -10.22 -12.64
N ASP A 354 1.28 -9.09 -13.27
CA ASP A 354 2.52 -8.35 -12.98
C ASP A 354 2.39 -7.39 -11.78
N LEU A 355 1.28 -7.52 -11.02
CA LEU A 355 1.12 -6.87 -9.74
C LEU A 355 2.18 -7.44 -8.80
N VAL A 356 3.09 -6.55 -8.39
CA VAL A 356 4.21 -6.83 -7.49
C VAL A 356 3.76 -7.84 -6.43
N ASP A 357 4.44 -8.98 -6.35
CA ASP A 357 4.28 -9.94 -5.25
C ASP A 357 2.95 -10.72 -5.18
N LEU A 358 2.23 -10.94 -6.30
CA LEU A 358 1.13 -11.93 -6.33
C LEU A 358 1.64 -13.37 -6.50
N PRO A 359 1.13 -14.34 -5.71
CA PRO A 359 1.47 -15.74 -5.87
C PRO A 359 1.08 -16.35 -7.24
N ALA A 360 1.96 -17.17 -7.80
CA ALA A 360 1.84 -17.79 -9.12
C ALA A 360 0.73 -18.84 -9.17
N ASP A 361 0.44 -19.49 -8.04
CA ASP A 361 -0.69 -20.40 -7.90
C ASP A 361 -2.04 -19.65 -7.97
N LEU A 362 -2.13 -18.48 -7.34
CA LEU A 362 -3.26 -17.56 -7.46
C LEU A 362 -3.35 -17.05 -8.90
N CYS A 363 -2.24 -16.60 -9.51
CA CYS A 363 -2.20 -16.20 -10.92
C CYS A 363 -2.77 -17.29 -11.83
N ALA A 364 -2.26 -18.52 -11.71
CA ALA A 364 -2.71 -19.64 -12.53
C ALA A 364 -4.21 -19.92 -12.34
N SER A 365 -4.67 -19.96 -11.08
CA SER A 365 -6.08 -20.21 -10.75
C SER A 365 -7.00 -19.13 -11.32
N SER A 366 -6.61 -17.86 -11.19
CA SER A 366 -7.39 -16.74 -11.71
C SER A 366 -7.36 -16.67 -13.25
N PHE A 367 -6.24 -17.02 -13.90
CA PHE A 367 -6.19 -17.17 -15.36
C PHE A 367 -7.17 -18.27 -15.84
N GLU A 368 -7.22 -19.40 -15.15
CA GLU A 368 -8.17 -20.47 -15.48
C GLU A 368 -9.61 -20.02 -15.29
N ALA A 369 -9.92 -19.31 -14.20
CA ALA A 369 -11.24 -18.73 -13.96
C ALA A 369 -11.66 -17.78 -15.09
N PHE A 370 -10.76 -16.88 -15.51
CA PHE A 370 -11.02 -16.00 -16.64
C PHE A 370 -11.23 -16.77 -17.95
N ILE A 371 -10.40 -17.77 -18.24
CA ILE A 371 -10.57 -18.60 -19.44
C ILE A 371 -11.93 -19.34 -19.41
N ARG A 372 -12.36 -19.86 -18.26
CA ARG A 372 -13.70 -20.47 -18.10
C ARG A 372 -14.81 -19.44 -18.32
N PHE A 373 -14.66 -18.24 -17.78
CA PHE A 373 -15.60 -17.13 -17.98
C PHE A 373 -15.75 -16.78 -19.47
N VAL A 374 -14.65 -16.57 -20.18
CA VAL A 374 -14.67 -16.27 -21.63
C VAL A 374 -15.34 -17.39 -22.44
N LYS A 375 -15.08 -18.65 -22.09
CA LYS A 375 -15.70 -19.80 -22.77
C LYS A 375 -17.22 -19.85 -22.57
N LYS A 376 -17.71 -19.52 -21.37
CA LYS A 376 -19.13 -19.49 -21.02
C LYS A 376 -19.84 -18.26 -21.58
N ASN A 377 -19.14 -17.13 -21.70
CA ASN A 377 -19.70 -15.82 -22.09
C ASN A 377 -19.05 -15.29 -23.38
N ARG A 378 -19.24 -16.00 -24.50
CA ARG A 378 -18.58 -15.68 -25.78
C ARG A 378 -18.92 -14.28 -26.33
N ASP A 379 -20.11 -13.78 -26.00
CA ASP A 379 -20.61 -12.49 -26.46
C ASP A 379 -20.28 -11.35 -25.50
N TYR A 380 -19.67 -11.65 -24.34
CA TYR A 380 -19.28 -10.63 -23.38
C TYR A 380 -18.26 -9.69 -24.02
N ARG A 381 -18.54 -8.39 -23.98
CA ARG A 381 -17.63 -7.32 -24.39
C ARG A 381 -17.66 -6.31 -23.28
N VAL A 382 -16.51 -5.97 -22.72
CA VAL A 382 -16.50 -4.94 -21.68
C VAL A 382 -16.82 -3.56 -22.29
N GLN A 383 -17.55 -2.70 -21.58
CA GLN A 383 -18.01 -1.39 -22.04
C GLN A 383 -17.09 -0.25 -21.59
N SER A 384 -16.35 0.35 -22.52
CA SER A 384 -15.50 1.51 -22.23
C SER A 384 -16.33 2.80 -22.01
N PRO A 385 -15.83 3.78 -21.23
CA PRO A 385 -14.60 3.72 -20.43
C PRO A 385 -14.81 2.92 -19.14
N TRP A 386 -13.91 1.98 -18.84
CA TRP A 386 -13.74 1.44 -17.49
C TRP A 386 -12.44 2.01 -16.92
N ASP A 387 -12.54 3.22 -16.36
CA ASP A 387 -11.47 3.80 -15.56
C ASP A 387 -11.43 3.03 -14.25
N THR A 388 -10.63 1.98 -14.23
CA THR A 388 -10.52 1.15 -13.04
C THR A 388 -9.33 1.65 -12.26
N LEU A 389 -9.64 2.71 -11.52
CA LEU A 389 -8.74 3.37 -10.59
C LEU A 389 -8.08 2.34 -9.67
N MET A 390 -6.75 2.41 -9.68
CA MET A 390 -5.83 1.81 -8.72
C MET A 390 -6.40 1.84 -7.30
N PHE A 391 -6.51 0.68 -6.66
CA PHE A 391 -6.75 0.62 -5.22
C PHE A 391 -5.41 0.40 -4.53
N ILE A 392 -5.15 1.28 -3.55
CA ILE A 392 -4.01 1.33 -2.64
C ILE A 392 -2.72 1.78 -3.33
N ASP A 393 -2.18 2.91 -2.85
CA ASP A 393 -0.78 3.28 -3.04
C ASP A 393 0.11 2.09 -2.70
N GLY A 394 0.45 1.31 -3.73
CA GLY A 394 1.79 0.89 -4.12
C GLY A 394 2.68 0.15 -3.12
N THR A 395 2.27 0.00 -1.86
CA THR A 395 3.20 -0.35 -0.78
C THR A 395 2.71 -1.46 0.14
N GLN A 396 1.39 -1.70 0.33
CA GLN A 396 0.94 -2.67 1.35
C GLN A 396 -0.20 -3.65 1.00
N LEU A 397 -0.78 -3.63 -0.20
CA LEU A 397 -1.77 -4.64 -0.63
C LEU A 397 -1.39 -5.35 -1.94
N SER A 398 -0.11 -5.69 -2.04
CA SER A 398 0.46 -6.55 -3.11
C SER A 398 -0.14 -7.97 -3.20
N ARG A 399 -1.07 -8.36 -2.33
CA ARG A 399 -1.31 -9.79 -2.03
C ARG A 399 -2.68 -10.37 -2.41
N VAL A 400 -3.63 -9.58 -2.92
CA VAL A 400 -5.01 -10.06 -3.17
C VAL A 400 -5.49 -9.81 -4.61
N ASN A 401 -4.66 -9.17 -5.42
CA ASN A 401 -5.15 -8.53 -6.63
C ASN A 401 -4.78 -9.34 -7.87
N PHE A 402 -5.80 -9.81 -8.57
CA PHE A 402 -5.76 -10.17 -9.97
C PHE A 402 -6.33 -9.01 -10.78
N ALA A 403 -5.71 -8.64 -11.91
CA ALA A 403 -6.24 -7.55 -12.73
C ALA A 403 -6.58 -8.02 -14.15
N LEU A 404 -7.65 -7.45 -14.71
CA LEU A 404 -7.97 -7.53 -16.12
C LEU A 404 -7.78 -6.16 -16.74
N ASN A 405 -6.89 -6.00 -17.72
CA ASN A 405 -6.65 -4.71 -18.35
C ASN A 405 -7.22 -4.62 -19.77
N SER A 406 -7.36 -3.38 -20.25
CA SER A 406 -7.62 -3.09 -21.65
C SER A 406 -6.44 -3.55 -22.53
N GLY A 407 -6.69 -3.73 -23.83
CA GLY A 407 -5.63 -4.00 -24.80
C GLY A 407 -4.51 -2.95 -24.83
N SER A 408 -4.79 -1.71 -24.43
CA SER A 408 -3.89 -0.55 -24.34
C SER A 408 -3.15 -0.42 -22.99
N ARG A 409 -3.49 -1.23 -21.97
CA ARG A 409 -2.89 -1.23 -20.62
C ARG A 409 -3.01 0.08 -19.82
N ASP A 410 -3.94 0.94 -20.20
CA ASP A 410 -4.24 2.22 -19.54
C ASP A 410 -5.27 2.09 -18.39
N THR A 411 -5.86 0.90 -18.23
CA THR A 411 -7.10 0.67 -17.49
C THR A 411 -7.13 -0.78 -16.95
N TYR A 412 -7.50 -1.04 -15.67
CA TYR A 412 -7.34 -2.31 -14.93
C TYR A 412 -8.51 -2.73 -14.00
N LEU A 413 -9.41 -3.63 -14.38
CA LEU A 413 -10.42 -4.22 -13.49
C LEU A 413 -9.76 -5.16 -12.47
N TYR A 414 -9.69 -4.74 -11.20
CA TYR A 414 -9.19 -5.57 -10.11
C TYR A 414 -10.26 -6.54 -9.61
N ILE A 415 -9.86 -7.78 -9.35
CA ILE A 415 -10.72 -8.88 -8.92
C ILE A 415 -9.96 -9.64 -7.82
N ASP A 416 -10.70 -10.10 -6.81
CA ASP A 416 -10.15 -11.07 -5.85
C ASP A 416 -9.72 -12.34 -6.60
N ALA A 417 -8.44 -12.68 -6.49
CA ALA A 417 -7.85 -13.85 -7.13
C ALA A 417 -8.52 -15.17 -6.71
N ASN A 418 -9.15 -15.21 -5.53
CA ASN A 418 -9.86 -16.38 -4.99
C ASN A 418 -11.35 -16.45 -5.38
N SER A 419 -11.83 -15.54 -6.23
CA SER A 419 -13.23 -15.54 -6.66
C SER A 419 -13.63 -16.86 -7.32
N SER A 420 -14.74 -17.44 -6.88
CA SER A 420 -15.40 -18.54 -7.60
C SER A 420 -15.85 -18.10 -9.00
N ASP A 421 -16.10 -19.05 -9.89
CA ASP A 421 -16.64 -18.78 -11.24
C ASP A 421 -17.91 -17.88 -11.19
N LYS A 422 -18.74 -18.03 -10.16
CA LYS A 422 -19.95 -17.23 -9.95
C LYS A 422 -19.61 -15.81 -9.53
N GLU A 423 -18.80 -15.62 -8.49
CA GLU A 423 -18.39 -14.29 -8.01
C GLU A 423 -17.64 -13.51 -9.10
N PHE A 424 -16.77 -14.19 -9.84
CA PHE A 424 -16.06 -13.62 -10.97
C PHE A 424 -17.03 -13.09 -12.05
N SER A 425 -18.05 -13.89 -12.39
CA SER A 425 -19.06 -13.50 -13.36
C SER A 425 -19.94 -12.36 -12.84
N ASP A 426 -20.41 -12.45 -11.59
CA ASP A 426 -21.26 -11.45 -10.96
C ASP A 426 -20.55 -10.09 -10.86
N TYR A 427 -19.23 -10.08 -10.62
CA TYR A 427 -18.41 -8.86 -10.63
C TYR A 427 -18.23 -8.25 -12.03
N LEU A 428 -18.14 -9.06 -13.08
CA LEU A 428 -17.89 -8.60 -14.46
C LEU A 428 -19.15 -8.20 -15.24
N ASN A 429 -20.30 -8.81 -14.92
CA ASN A 429 -21.59 -8.52 -15.55
C ASN A 429 -21.95 -7.03 -15.64
N PRO A 430 -21.71 -6.19 -14.60
CA PRO A 430 -21.96 -4.74 -14.65
C PRO A 430 -21.22 -3.99 -15.74
N PHE A 431 -20.06 -4.53 -16.17
CA PHE A 431 -19.22 -3.93 -17.19
C PHE A 431 -19.53 -4.48 -18.59
N ASN A 432 -20.50 -5.39 -18.74
CA ASN A 432 -20.86 -5.92 -20.03
C ASN A 432 -21.52 -4.83 -20.88
N ARG A 433 -21.07 -4.68 -22.11
CA ARG A 433 -21.71 -3.86 -23.12
C ARG A 433 -23.09 -4.46 -23.43
N PRO A 434 -24.18 -3.67 -23.36
CA PRO A 434 -25.48 -4.17 -23.77
C PRO A 434 -25.41 -4.61 -25.24
N THR A 435 -25.86 -5.83 -25.51
CA THR A 435 -26.12 -6.30 -26.87
C THR A 435 -27.31 -5.50 -27.38
N ASN A 436 -27.08 -4.60 -28.34
CA ASN A 436 -28.16 -3.99 -29.10
C ASN A 436 -28.84 -5.03 -29.98
#